data_AF-A0A4Y7K945-F1
#
_entry.id   AF-A0A4Y7K945-F1
#
_cell.length_a   1.000
_cell.length_b   1.000
_cell.length_c   1.000
_cell.angle_alpha   90.00
_cell.angle_beta   90.00
_cell.angle_gamma   90.00
#
_symmetry.space_group_name_H-M   'P 1'
#
loop_
_entity.id
_entity.type
_entity.pdbx_description
1 polymer ?
#
loop_
_entity_poly.entity_id
_entity_poly.type
_entity_poly.pdbx_seq_one_letter_code
_entity_poly.pdbx_strand_id
1 'polypeptide(L)'
;MSDLIGLKGEKALSKIGFKNQMVSMGHQACGSLELWNYPTWMLDLTTQDENGLERPDHVALPALEVYRDRERSVARYNEFRRGMLMIPIYKWEDLTDDKEAIAVLNEVYGDDVEELDILVGLLAEKKIKGFAISETAFFLFTIMATR
;
A
#
# COMPACT_ATOMS: atom_id res chain seq x y z
N MET A 1 7.54 15.02 7.43
CA MET A 1 6.16 14.69 7.00
C MET A 1 5.22 14.54 8.20
N SER A 2 5.69 14.00 9.33
CA SER A 2 4.95 13.93 10.60
C SER A 2 4.41 15.28 11.12
N ASP A 3 5.01 16.42 10.73
CA ASP A 3 4.50 17.75 11.09
C ASP A 3 3.27 18.19 10.30
N LEU A 4 2.91 17.45 9.24
CA LEU A 4 1.84 17.80 8.29
C LEU A 4 0.61 16.89 8.42
N ILE A 5 0.54 16.05 9.44
CA ILE A 5 -0.57 15.10 9.66
C ILE A 5 -1.29 15.37 10.99
N GLY A 6 -2.57 14.99 11.07
CA GLY A 6 -3.39 15.10 12.28
C GLY A 6 -3.51 16.54 12.81
N LEU A 7 -3.68 16.67 14.14
CA LEU A 7 -3.87 17.98 14.80
C LEU A 7 -2.66 18.91 14.65
N LYS A 8 -1.47 18.34 14.49
CA LYS A 8 -0.24 19.09 14.23
C LYS A 8 -0.21 19.64 12.80
N GLY A 9 -0.68 18.85 11.84
CA GLY A 9 -0.84 19.24 10.44
C GLY A 9 -1.75 20.44 10.26
N GLU A 10 -2.90 20.48 10.94
CA GLU A 10 -3.81 21.64 10.91
C GLU A 10 -3.13 22.94 11.37
N LYS A 11 -2.32 22.86 12.44
CA LYS A 11 -1.53 24.00 12.92
C LYS A 11 -0.41 24.40 11.95
N ALA A 12 0.19 23.44 11.23
CA ALA A 12 1.18 23.74 10.21
C ALA A 12 0.55 24.37 8.96
N LEU A 13 -0.59 23.84 8.50
CA LEU A 13 -1.33 24.33 7.34
C LEU A 13 -1.76 25.79 7.52
N SER A 14 -2.24 26.18 8.71
CA SER A 14 -2.58 27.57 9.01
C SER A 14 -1.41 28.55 8.87
N LYS A 15 -0.17 28.08 9.07
CA LYS A 15 1.05 28.88 8.88
C LYS A 15 1.53 28.90 7.43
N ILE A 16 1.42 27.77 6.72
CA ILE A 16 1.83 27.63 5.32
C ILE A 16 0.89 28.43 4.40
N GLY A 17 -0.42 28.33 4.66
CA GLY A 17 -1.48 28.92 3.85
C GLY A 17 -1.88 28.05 2.65
N PHE A 18 -3.17 28.09 2.29
CA PHE A 18 -3.77 27.24 1.27
C PHE A 18 -3.06 27.32 -0.10
N LYS A 19 -2.80 28.53 -0.60
CA LYS A 19 -2.18 28.71 -1.93
C LYS A 19 -0.81 28.07 -2.01
N ASN A 20 0.03 28.29 -1.01
CA ASN A 20 1.39 27.74 -0.97
C ASN A 20 1.34 26.21 -0.91
N GLN A 21 0.48 25.66 -0.03
CA GLN A 21 0.31 24.21 0.09
C GLN A 21 -0.11 23.58 -1.24
N MET A 22 -1.12 24.13 -1.91
CA MET A 22 -1.62 23.58 -3.18
C MET A 22 -0.59 23.66 -4.31
N VAL A 23 0.14 24.77 -4.42
CA VAL A 23 1.20 24.92 -5.44
C VAL A 23 2.34 23.95 -5.16
N SER A 24 2.78 23.81 -3.91
CA SER A 24 3.82 22.87 -3.53
C SER A 24 3.42 21.41 -3.82
N MET A 25 2.19 21.02 -3.48
CA MET A 25 1.67 19.68 -3.78
C MET A 25 1.58 19.42 -5.29
N GLY A 26 1.20 20.42 -6.10
CA GLY A 26 1.14 20.28 -7.54
C GLY A 26 2.50 20.15 -8.24
N HIS A 27 3.58 20.61 -7.60
CA HIS A 27 4.94 20.60 -8.16
C HIS A 27 5.78 19.40 -7.69
N GLN A 28 5.31 18.62 -6.72
CA GLN A 28 6.06 17.50 -6.16
C GLN A 28 5.42 16.17 -6.57
N ALA A 29 6.23 15.26 -7.14
CA ALA A 29 5.78 13.91 -7.43
C ALA A 29 5.51 13.12 -6.14
N CYS A 30 4.48 12.25 -6.16
CA CYS A 30 4.23 11.30 -5.08
C CYS A 30 5.16 10.07 -5.19
N GLY A 31 5.22 9.28 -4.12
CA GLY A 31 5.91 7.99 -4.14
C GLY A 31 5.18 6.97 -5.01
N SER A 32 5.94 6.07 -5.65
CA SER A 32 5.41 4.94 -6.42
C SER A 32 4.91 3.82 -5.50
N LEU A 33 3.92 3.05 -5.97
CA LEU A 33 3.40 1.88 -5.25
C LEU A 33 4.27 0.65 -5.52
N GLU A 34 5.46 0.63 -4.92
CA GLU A 34 6.44 -0.45 -5.05
C GLU A 34 6.85 -0.97 -3.66
N LEU A 35 7.51 -2.14 -3.64
CA LEU A 35 8.20 -2.61 -2.44
C LEU A 35 9.24 -1.57 -1.95
N TRP A 36 9.55 -1.63 -0.66
CA TRP A 36 10.48 -0.72 0.04
C TRP A 36 10.20 0.79 -0.10
N ASN A 37 8.97 1.18 -0.41
CA ASN A 37 8.57 2.58 -0.48
C ASN A 37 7.52 3.00 0.56
N TYR A 38 7.32 2.18 1.61
CA TYR A 38 6.44 2.53 2.71
C TYR A 38 7.08 3.60 3.61
N PRO A 39 6.43 4.75 3.88
CA PRO A 39 7.05 5.83 4.64
C PRO A 39 7.39 5.42 6.08
N THR A 40 8.64 5.67 6.50
CA THR A 40 9.12 5.29 7.84
C THR A 40 8.34 5.93 8.99
N TRP A 41 7.79 7.13 8.78
CA TRP A 41 6.98 7.81 9.80
C TRP A 41 5.63 7.13 10.06
N MET A 42 5.18 6.21 9.20
CA MET A 42 3.97 5.43 9.40
C MET A 42 4.21 4.15 10.24
N LEU A 43 5.47 3.83 10.58
CA LEU A 43 5.80 2.73 11.49
C LEU A 43 5.50 3.08 12.96
N ASP A 44 5.32 4.37 13.27
CA ASP A 44 5.01 4.86 14.61
C ASP A 44 3.97 5.99 14.49
N LEU A 45 2.73 5.60 14.15
CA LEU A 45 1.65 6.53 13.85
C LEU A 45 0.71 6.72 15.04
N THR A 46 0.51 7.98 15.46
CA THR A 46 -0.59 8.35 16.34
C THR A 46 -1.91 8.27 15.57
N THR A 47 -2.78 7.36 15.99
CA THR A 47 -4.09 7.16 15.34
C THR A 47 -5.15 8.06 15.97
N GLN A 48 -6.28 8.21 15.29
CA GLN A 48 -7.43 8.96 15.80
C GLN A 48 -8.63 8.04 16.02
N ASP A 49 -9.50 8.42 16.95
CA ASP A 49 -10.84 7.85 17.07
C ASP A 49 -11.80 8.45 16.03
N GLU A 50 -13.07 8.03 16.09
CA GLU A 50 -14.11 8.50 15.17
C GLU A 50 -14.41 10.00 15.30
N ASN A 51 -14.02 10.63 16.42
CA ASN A 51 -14.20 12.06 16.66
C ASN A 51 -12.94 12.88 16.29
N GLY A 52 -11.90 12.24 15.77
CA GLY A 52 -10.62 12.90 15.43
C GLY A 52 -9.71 13.13 16.64
N LEU A 53 -10.00 12.53 17.80
CA LEU A 53 -9.15 12.62 18.99
C LEU A 53 -8.01 11.61 18.91
N GLU A 54 -6.81 12.05 19.25
CA GLU A 54 -5.61 11.21 19.25
C GLU A 54 -5.73 10.08 20.28
N ARG A 55 -5.42 8.86 19.84
CA ARG A 55 -5.34 7.68 20.71
C ARG A 55 -3.93 7.55 21.28
N PRO A 56 -3.79 7.07 22.53
CA PRO A 56 -2.47 6.91 23.16
C PRO A 56 -1.67 5.77 22.55
N ASP A 57 -2.35 4.75 22.00
CA ASP A 57 -1.71 3.58 21.42
C ASP A 57 -1.30 3.87 19.98
N HIS A 58 0.02 3.89 19.77
CA HIS A 58 0.62 4.07 18.46
C HIS A 58 0.55 2.78 17.65
N VAL A 59 0.57 2.92 16.32
CA VAL A 59 0.41 1.79 15.40
C VAL A 59 1.51 1.83 14.34
N ALA A 60 2.11 0.67 14.09
CA ALA A 60 2.88 0.42 12.88
C ALA A 60 1.92 0.09 11.73
N LEU A 61 1.54 1.09 10.94
CA LEU A 61 0.51 0.95 9.91
C LEU A 61 0.80 -0.16 8.87
N PRO A 62 2.03 -0.33 8.33
CA PRO A 62 2.26 -1.40 7.34
C PRO A 62 2.05 -2.80 7.93
N ALA A 63 2.38 -3.01 9.21
CA ALA A 63 2.12 -4.28 9.88
C ALA A 63 0.62 -4.47 10.15
N LEU A 64 -0.07 -3.40 10.53
CA LEU A 64 -1.52 -3.44 10.76
C LEU A 64 -2.28 -3.74 9.47
N GLU A 65 -1.91 -3.17 8.32
CA GLU A 65 -2.60 -3.40 7.05
C GLU A 65 -2.56 -4.87 6.63
N VAL A 66 -1.37 -5.50 6.67
CA VAL A 66 -1.23 -6.95 6.42
C VAL A 66 -2.10 -7.77 7.38
N TYR A 67 -2.10 -7.41 8.68
CA TYR A 67 -2.95 -8.08 9.66
C TYR A 67 -4.44 -7.92 9.35
N ARG A 68 -4.88 -6.72 8.96
CA ARG A 68 -6.30 -6.42 8.71
C ARG A 68 -6.84 -7.16 7.50
N ASP A 69 -6.06 -7.32 6.44
CA ASP A 69 -6.49 -8.09 5.27
C ASP A 69 -6.74 -9.55 5.64
N ARG A 70 -5.84 -10.15 6.42
CA ARG A 70 -6.00 -11.52 6.95
C ARG A 70 -7.19 -11.63 7.89
N GLU A 71 -7.32 -10.71 8.85
CA GLU A 71 -8.40 -10.69 9.85
C GLU A 71 -9.79 -10.61 9.20
N ARG A 72 -9.90 -9.85 8.10
CA ARG A 72 -11.16 -9.65 7.38
C ARG A 72 -11.45 -10.74 6.34
N SER A 73 -10.65 -11.81 6.34
CA SER A 73 -10.77 -12.93 5.39
C SER A 73 -10.70 -12.49 3.93
N VAL A 74 -9.94 -11.42 3.64
CA VAL A 74 -9.61 -11.07 2.26
C VAL A 74 -8.66 -12.13 1.73
N ALA A 75 -8.93 -12.63 0.52
CA ALA A 75 -8.09 -13.62 -0.12
C ALA A 75 -6.65 -13.09 -0.27
N ARG A 76 -5.67 -13.94 -0.01
CA ARG A 76 -4.25 -13.66 -0.30
C ARG A 76 -4.02 -13.53 -1.81
N TYR A 77 -2.86 -13.02 -2.21
CA TYR A 77 -2.64 -12.52 -3.57
C TYR A 77 -3.05 -13.52 -4.67
N ASN A 78 -2.58 -14.77 -4.59
CA ASN A 78 -2.83 -15.72 -5.67
C ASN A 78 -4.30 -16.15 -5.75
N GLU A 79 -4.94 -16.39 -4.59
CA GLU A 79 -6.36 -16.72 -4.54
C GLU A 79 -7.25 -15.52 -4.94
N PHE A 80 -6.84 -14.30 -4.62
CA PHE A 80 -7.50 -13.08 -5.07
C PHE A 80 -7.51 -12.99 -6.59
N ARG A 81 -6.37 -13.29 -7.24
CA ARG A 81 -6.27 -13.37 -8.70
C ARG A 81 -7.22 -14.42 -9.28
N ARG A 82 -7.31 -15.62 -8.68
CA ARG A 82 -8.26 -16.66 -9.11
C ARG A 82 -9.71 -16.19 -8.99
N GLY A 83 -10.06 -15.53 -7.89
CA GLY A 83 -11.38 -14.95 -7.67
C GLY A 83 -11.78 -13.90 -8.72
N MET A 84 -10.79 -13.22 -9.30
CA MET A 84 -10.96 -12.25 -10.38
C MET A 84 -10.76 -12.85 -11.79
N LEU A 85 -10.69 -14.18 -11.91
CA LEU A 85 -10.46 -14.92 -13.16
C LEU A 85 -9.14 -14.55 -13.87
N MET A 86 -8.15 -14.10 -13.11
CA MET A 86 -6.79 -13.82 -13.59
C MET A 86 -5.92 -15.07 -13.50
N ILE A 87 -4.89 -15.15 -14.34
CA ILE A 87 -3.92 -16.25 -14.30
C ILE A 87 -3.10 -16.13 -12.99
N PRO A 88 -3.08 -17.15 -12.12
CA PRO A 88 -2.26 -17.13 -10.90
C PRO A 88 -0.76 -17.19 -11.24
N ILE A 89 0.08 -16.79 -10.28
CA ILE A 89 1.53 -16.99 -10.36
C ILE A 89 1.89 -18.40 -9.88
N TYR A 90 2.97 -18.97 -10.40
CA TYR A 90 3.50 -20.28 -9.98
C TYR A 90 4.88 -20.19 -9.34
N LYS A 91 5.57 -19.06 -9.53
CA LYS A 91 6.89 -18.75 -8.99
C LYS A 91 7.05 -17.24 -8.86
N TRP A 92 8.03 -16.79 -8.08
CA TRP A 92 8.27 -15.38 -7.81
C TRP A 92 8.60 -14.56 -9.07
N GLU A 93 9.26 -15.16 -10.06
CA GLU A 93 9.58 -14.53 -11.34
C GLU A 93 8.35 -14.23 -12.21
N ASP A 94 7.19 -14.85 -11.93
CA ASP A 94 5.95 -14.50 -12.62
C ASP A 94 5.37 -13.17 -12.10
N LEU A 95 5.77 -12.75 -10.89
CA LEU A 95 5.29 -11.53 -10.22
C LEU A 95 6.14 -10.30 -10.54
N THR A 96 7.47 -10.45 -10.51
CA THR A 96 8.42 -9.35 -10.68
C THR A 96 9.74 -9.81 -11.30
N ASP A 97 10.44 -8.89 -11.98
CA ASP A 97 11.79 -9.13 -12.51
C ASP A 97 12.91 -8.71 -11.53
N ASP A 98 12.54 -8.12 -10.38
CA ASP A 98 13.49 -7.65 -9.38
C ASP A 98 14.04 -8.83 -8.55
N LYS A 99 15.33 -9.13 -8.76
CA LYS A 99 16.02 -10.25 -8.10
C LYS A 99 16.17 -10.06 -6.59
N GLU A 100 16.31 -8.83 -6.12
CA GLU A 100 16.39 -8.56 -4.68
C GLU A 100 15.01 -8.77 -4.05
N ALA A 101 13.94 -8.38 -4.75
CA ALA A 101 12.57 -8.60 -4.29
C ALA A 101 12.26 -10.09 -4.22
N ILE A 102 12.59 -10.84 -5.26
CA ILE A 102 12.43 -12.30 -5.30
C ILE A 102 13.17 -12.97 -4.14
N ALA A 103 14.41 -12.55 -3.85
CA ALA A 103 15.18 -13.12 -2.76
C ALA A 103 14.50 -12.88 -1.39
N VAL A 104 14.01 -11.67 -1.13
CA VAL A 104 13.30 -11.32 0.11
C VAL A 104 11.95 -12.03 0.21
N LEU A 105 11.20 -12.12 -0.89
CA LEU A 105 9.94 -12.86 -0.94
C LEU A 105 10.17 -14.33 -0.60
N ASN A 106 11.20 -14.94 -1.17
CA ASN A 106 11.56 -16.32 -0.87
C ASN A 106 12.04 -16.49 0.58
N GLU A 107 12.76 -15.52 1.15
CA GLU A 107 13.16 -15.55 2.56
C GLU A 107 11.96 -15.51 3.50
N VAL A 108 10.95 -14.69 3.20
CA VAL A 108 9.79 -14.46 4.07
C VAL A 108 8.71 -15.53 3.89
N TYR A 109 8.40 -15.92 2.66
CA TYR A 109 7.29 -16.82 2.32
C TYR A 109 7.75 -18.24 1.92
N GLY A 110 9.05 -18.47 1.76
CA GLY A 110 9.57 -19.72 1.19
C GLY A 110 9.21 -19.86 -0.28
N ASP A 111 9.04 -21.11 -0.74
CA ASP A 111 8.59 -21.40 -2.11
C ASP A 111 7.05 -21.38 -2.27
N ASP A 112 6.30 -21.06 -1.21
CA ASP A 112 4.83 -21.10 -1.21
C ASP A 112 4.22 -19.75 -1.63
N VAL A 113 3.92 -19.63 -2.93
CA VAL A 113 3.27 -18.46 -3.51
C VAL A 113 1.83 -18.23 -3.02
N GLU A 114 1.18 -19.23 -2.41
CA GLU A 114 -0.18 -19.09 -1.87
C GLU A 114 -0.20 -18.27 -0.57
N GLU A 115 0.91 -18.23 0.15
CA GLU A 115 1.05 -17.48 1.39
C GLU A 115 1.34 -15.99 1.16
N LEU A 116 1.58 -15.56 -0.09
CA LEU A 116 1.86 -14.16 -0.42
C LEU A 116 0.68 -13.25 -0.06
N ASP A 117 0.87 -12.34 0.88
CA ASP A 117 -0.14 -11.36 1.26
C ASP A 117 -0.56 -10.46 0.09
N ILE A 118 -1.84 -10.12 0.03
CA ILE A 118 -2.42 -9.31 -1.04
C ILE A 118 -1.69 -7.97 -1.20
N LEU A 119 -1.49 -7.22 -0.10
CA LEU A 119 -0.78 -5.94 -0.12
C LEU A 119 0.63 -6.06 -0.73
N VAL A 120 1.38 -7.09 -0.32
CA VAL A 120 2.75 -7.31 -0.81
C VAL A 120 2.75 -7.65 -2.29
N GLY A 121 1.86 -8.54 -2.73
CA GLY A 121 1.73 -8.88 -4.14
C GLY A 121 1.34 -7.68 -5.01
N LEU A 122 0.39 -6.84 -4.57
CA LEU A 122 0.00 -5.63 -5.31
C LEU A 122 1.16 -4.63 -5.48
N LEU A 123 2.03 -4.51 -4.47
CA LEU A 123 3.19 -3.62 -4.53
C LEU A 123 4.34 -4.22 -5.35
N ALA A 124 4.52 -5.54 -5.32
CA ALA A 124 5.59 -6.24 -6.04
C ALA A 124 5.28 -6.46 -7.52
N GLU A 125 4.00 -6.53 -7.90
CA GLU A 125 3.58 -6.85 -9.26
C GLU A 125 4.14 -5.86 -10.29
N LYS A 126 4.77 -6.42 -11.32
CA LYS A 126 5.29 -5.67 -12.46
C LYS A 126 4.16 -4.87 -13.13
N LYS A 127 4.31 -3.55 -13.14
CA LYS A 127 3.28 -2.63 -13.65
C LYS A 127 3.27 -2.56 -15.17
N ILE A 128 2.07 -2.45 -15.73
CA ILE A 128 1.87 -2.12 -17.15
C ILE A 128 2.45 -0.72 -17.41
N LYS A 129 3.08 -0.53 -18.57
CA LYS A 129 3.67 0.77 -18.94
C LYS A 129 2.62 1.88 -18.85
N GLY A 130 2.89 2.88 -18.00
CA GLY A 130 2.00 4.02 -17.77
C GLY A 130 1.02 3.86 -16.61
N PHE A 131 0.95 2.68 -15.98
CA PHE A 131 0.12 2.45 -14.79
C PHE A 131 0.92 2.71 -13.51
N ALA A 132 0.26 3.32 -12.53
CA ALA A 132 0.78 3.52 -11.18
C ALA A 132 0.35 2.42 -10.20
N ILE A 133 -0.64 1.61 -10.58
CA ILE A 133 -1.20 0.49 -9.80
C ILE A 133 -0.95 -0.84 -10.54
N SER A 134 -1.03 -1.95 -9.81
CA SER A 134 -0.98 -3.30 -10.39
C SER A 134 -2.19 -3.58 -11.28
N GLU A 135 -2.05 -4.54 -12.20
CA GLU A 135 -3.16 -5.04 -13.01
C GLU A 135 -4.22 -5.69 -12.12
N THR A 136 -3.79 -6.42 -11.08
CA THR A 136 -4.70 -7.03 -10.10
C THR A 136 -5.61 -5.99 -9.42
N ALA A 137 -5.07 -4.85 -8.98
CA ALA A 137 -5.88 -3.76 -8.44
C ALA A 137 -6.78 -3.14 -9.52
N PHE A 138 -6.25 -2.93 -10.73
CA PHE A 138 -6.99 -2.32 -11.83
C PHE A 138 -8.26 -3.11 -12.21
N PHE A 139 -8.24 -4.44 -12.17
CA PHE A 139 -9.42 -5.25 -12.44
C PHE A 139 -10.55 -4.98 -11.43
N LEU A 140 -10.21 -4.82 -10.15
CA LEU A 140 -11.18 -4.43 -9.13
C LEU A 140 -11.77 -3.04 -9.42
N PHE A 141 -10.92 -2.06 -9.77
CA PHE A 141 -11.37 -0.71 -10.13
C PHE A 141 -12.29 -0.70 -11.34
N THR A 142 -12.04 -1.54 -12.35
CA THR A 142 -12.88 -1.61 -13.56
C THR A 142 -14.34 -1.92 -13.22
N ILE A 143 -14.56 -2.81 -12.26
CA ILE A 143 -15.91 -3.16 -11.80
C ILE A 143 -16.46 -2.09 -10.85
N MET A 144 -15.69 -1.73 -9.83
CA MET A 144 -16.18 -0.91 -8.72
C MET A 144 -16.33 0.57 -9.06
N ALA A 145 -15.51 1.12 -9.95
CA ALA A 145 -15.64 2.51 -10.39
C ALA A 145 -16.80 2.70 -11.39
N THR A 146 -17.21 1.63 -12.08
CA THR A 146 -18.35 1.66 -13.01
C THR A 146 -19.68 1.47 -12.29
N ARG A 147 -19.70 0.70 -11.20
CA ARG A 147 -20.89 0.36 -10.40
C ARG A 147 -21.49 1.57 -9.70
#